data_AF-Q147K6-F1
#
_entry.id   AF-Q147K6-F1
#
_cell.length_a   1.000
_cell.length_b   1.000
_cell.length_c   1.000
_cell.angle_alpha   90.00
_cell.angle_beta   90.00
_cell.angle_gamma   90.00
#
_symmetry.space_group_name_H-M   'P 1'
#
loop_
_entity.id
_entity.type
_entity.pdbx_description
1 polymer ?
#
loop_
_entity_poly.entity_id
_entity_poly.type
_entity_poly.pdbx_seq_one_letter_code
_entity_poly.pdbx_strand_id
1 'polypeptide(L)'
;MRPETLAVIQKQLTEMKASQRNMTDHEVIRAMNEFMFCFENCYTENETVNHIVQKFPSYVPKSVRSFFQKSIALIDEESREAYLTDAEECASVRRSQARDTSEEAKRSQGEASTSHKCEPNCNKH
;
A
#
# COMPACT_ATOMS: atom_id res chain seq x y z
N MET A 1 5.62 -11.02 5.48
CA MET A 1 7.06 -10.76 5.57
C MET A 1 7.66 -11.71 6.59
N ARG A 2 8.76 -12.37 6.23
CA ARG A 2 9.49 -13.28 7.10
C ARG A 2 10.27 -12.50 8.19
N PRO A 3 10.49 -13.08 9.38
CA PRO A 3 11.16 -12.38 10.49
C PRO A 3 12.55 -11.83 10.15
N GLU A 4 13.34 -12.57 9.37
CA GLU A 4 14.69 -12.17 8.93
C GLU A 4 14.65 -10.94 8.00
N THR A 5 13.75 -10.95 7.01
CA THR A 5 13.49 -9.80 6.14
C THR A 5 13.05 -8.59 6.96
N LEU A 6 12.14 -8.81 7.93
CA LEU A 6 11.62 -7.75 8.78
C LEU A 6 12.73 -7.07 9.59
N ALA A 7 13.67 -7.84 10.15
CA ALA A 7 14.79 -7.27 10.91
C ALA A 7 15.70 -6.39 10.04
N VAL A 8 15.99 -6.81 8.81
CA VAL A 8 16.79 -6.03 7.85
C VAL A 8 16.08 -4.72 7.47
N ILE A 9 14.79 -4.80 7.16
CA ILE A 9 13.99 -3.62 6.83
C ILE A 9 13.86 -2.68 8.02
N GLN A 10 13.64 -3.18 9.24
CA GLN A 10 13.59 -2.34 10.44
C GLN A 10 14.91 -1.60 10.71
N LYS A 11 16.05 -2.24 10.46
CA LYS A 11 17.36 -1.59 10.54
C LYS A 11 17.45 -0.45 9.53
N GLN A 12 17.11 -0.71 8.27
CA GLN A 12 17.10 0.31 7.22
C GLN A 12 16.18 1.48 7.55
N LEU A 13 14.97 1.20 8.04
CA LEU A 13 14.00 2.23 8.43
C LEU A 13 14.50 3.08 9.59
N THR A 14 15.25 2.49 10.51
CA THR A 14 15.90 3.23 11.61
C THR A 14 16.92 4.23 11.06
N GLU A 15 17.71 3.84 10.06
CA GLU A 15 18.67 4.72 9.38
C GLU A 15 17.96 5.82 8.57
N MET A 16 16.89 5.48 7.85
CA MET A 16 16.04 6.46 7.16
C MET A 16 15.45 7.48 8.14
N LYS A 17 14.90 7.03 9.27
CA LYS A 17 14.37 7.89 10.33
C LYS A 17 15.44 8.77 10.96
N ALA A 18 16.67 8.27 11.11
CA ALA A 18 17.80 9.08 11.58
C ALA A 18 18.15 10.19 10.58
N SER A 19 18.23 9.87 9.28
CA SER A 19 18.49 10.88 8.24
C SER A 19 17.40 11.95 8.13
N GLN A 20 16.14 11.56 8.35
CA GLN A 20 14.99 12.47 8.35
C GLN A 20 15.08 13.55 9.43
N ARG A 21 15.71 13.28 10.58
CA ARG A 21 15.84 14.27 11.68
C ARG A 21 16.61 15.54 11.28
N ASN A 22 17.41 15.45 10.22
CA ASN A 22 18.18 16.58 9.70
C ASN A 22 17.46 17.33 8.57
N MET A 23 16.26 16.89 8.18
CA MET A 23 15.45 17.55 7.16
C MET A 23 14.58 18.64 7.81
N THR A 24 14.43 19.76 7.11
CA THR A 24 13.57 20.88 7.56
C THR A 24 12.32 21.04 6.70
N ASP A 25 12.31 20.45 5.50
CA ASP A 25 11.16 20.52 4.59
C ASP A 25 10.06 19.54 5.04
N HIS A 26 8.92 20.10 5.47
CA HIS A 26 7.79 19.32 5.94
C HIS A 26 7.17 18.40 4.89
N GLU A 27 7.17 18.78 3.61
CA GLU A 27 6.65 17.94 2.53
C GLU A 27 7.57 16.74 2.31
N VAL A 28 8.89 16.97 2.31
CA VAL A 28 9.90 15.91 2.22
C VAL A 28 9.80 14.95 3.42
N ILE A 29 9.67 15.49 4.64
CA ILE A 29 9.48 14.67 5.84
C ILE A 29 8.22 13.80 5.71
N ARG A 30 7.10 14.36 5.24
CA ARG A 30 5.85 13.62 5.04
C ARG A 30 6.02 12.52 3.99
N ALA A 31 6.67 12.82 2.86
CA ALA A 31 6.93 11.83 1.83
C ALA A 31 7.83 10.68 2.33
N MET A 32 8.88 11.01 3.08
CA MET A 32 9.76 10.01 3.72
C MET A 32 8.99 9.10 4.68
N ASN A 33 8.05 9.63 5.47
CA ASN A 33 7.18 8.81 6.32
C ASN A 33 6.32 7.83 5.51
N GLU A 34 5.82 8.25 4.35
CA GLU A 34 5.03 7.38 3.48
C GLU A 34 5.88 6.32 2.79
N PHE A 35 7.13 6.63 2.41
CA PHE A 35 8.06 5.61 1.94
C PHE A 35 8.36 4.57 3.03
N MET A 36 8.63 5.01 4.26
CA MET A 36 8.84 4.11 5.40
C MET A 36 7.60 3.23 5.63
N PHE A 37 6.40 3.81 5.59
CA PHE A 37 5.15 3.06 5.67
C PHE A 37 5.05 1.97 4.58
N CYS A 38 5.43 2.26 3.32
CA CYS A 38 5.42 1.27 2.25
C CYS A 38 6.35 0.08 2.56
N PHE A 39 7.57 0.33 3.02
CA PHE A 39 8.51 -0.73 3.40
C PHE A 39 8.03 -1.54 4.61
N GLU A 40 7.54 -0.86 5.67
CA GLU A 40 6.97 -1.51 6.86
C GLU A 40 5.78 -2.42 6.51
N ASN A 41 4.98 -2.02 5.53
CA ASN A 41 3.81 -2.78 5.08
C ASN A 41 4.10 -3.73 3.91
N CYS A 42 5.39 -4.01 3.62
CA CYS A 42 5.77 -5.02 2.64
C CYS A 42 5.25 -4.69 1.23
N TYR A 43 5.30 -3.41 0.81
CA TYR A 43 4.81 -2.99 -0.50
C TYR A 43 5.79 -3.37 -1.61
N THR A 44 5.23 -3.80 -2.74
CA THR A 44 5.98 -3.93 -4.00
C THR A 44 6.40 -2.55 -4.53
N GLU A 45 7.30 -2.54 -5.51
CA GLU A 45 7.67 -1.31 -6.22
C GLU A 45 6.43 -0.60 -6.80
N ASN A 46 5.54 -1.35 -7.44
CA ASN A 46 4.34 -0.79 -8.07
C ASN A 46 3.33 -0.27 -7.05
N GLU A 47 3.12 -0.99 -5.94
CA GLU A 47 2.30 -0.50 -4.83
C GLU A 47 2.87 0.80 -4.24
N THR A 48 4.18 0.85 -4.05
CA THR A 48 4.88 2.06 -3.56
C THR A 48 4.71 3.23 -4.53
N VAL A 49 4.93 3.01 -5.83
CA VAL A 49 4.75 4.04 -6.85
C VAL A 49 3.32 4.59 -6.84
N ASN A 50 2.33 3.71 -6.83
CA ASN A 50 0.93 4.13 -6.84
C ASN A 50 0.56 4.88 -5.55
N HIS A 51 0.95 4.35 -4.38
CA HIS A 51 0.66 4.96 -3.08
C HIS A 51 1.25 6.37 -2.97
N ILE A 52 2.53 6.54 -3.32
CA ILE A 52 3.22 7.82 -3.20
C ILE A 52 2.66 8.83 -4.19
N VAL A 53 2.47 8.47 -5.47
CA VAL A 53 1.98 9.40 -6.50
C VAL A 53 0.54 9.84 -6.22
N GLN A 54 -0.31 8.95 -5.71
CA GLN A 54 -1.67 9.32 -5.30
C GLN A 54 -1.67 10.29 -4.11
N LYS A 55 -0.75 10.12 -3.17
CA LYS A 55 -0.69 10.94 -1.94
C LYS A 55 0.10 12.24 -2.09
N PHE A 56 1.04 12.27 -3.03
CA PHE A 56 1.85 13.43 -3.39
C PHE A 56 1.90 13.55 -4.92
N PRO A 57 0.88 14.19 -5.54
CA PRO A 57 0.81 14.33 -6.99
C PRO A 57 1.98 15.10 -7.63
N SER A 58 2.79 15.80 -6.82
CA SER A 58 4.04 16.46 -7.23
C SER A 58 5.16 15.46 -7.56
N TYR A 59 5.07 14.21 -7.09
CA TYR A 59 6.11 13.20 -7.30
C TYR A 59 5.96 12.51 -8.65
N VAL A 60 7.05 12.47 -9.41
CA VAL A 60 7.09 11.77 -10.70
C VAL A 60 7.25 10.26 -10.47
N PRO A 61 6.41 9.38 -11.08
CA PRO A 61 6.47 7.94 -10.89
C PRO A 61 7.87 7.32 -11.07
N LYS A 62 8.64 7.81 -12.05
CA LYS A 62 10.02 7.38 -12.31
C LYS A 62 10.96 7.71 -11.14
N SER A 63 10.80 8.86 -10.51
CA SER A 63 11.60 9.26 -9.34
C SER A 63 11.27 8.40 -8.12
N VAL A 64 9.98 8.10 -7.91
CA VAL A 64 9.53 7.20 -6.83
C VAL A 64 10.09 5.79 -7.02
N ARG A 65 10.00 5.24 -8.24
CA ARG A 65 10.61 3.96 -8.60
C ARG A 65 12.11 3.95 -8.32
N SER A 66 12.82 4.99 -8.76
CA SER A 66 14.27 5.09 -8.52
C SER A 66 14.61 5.15 -7.04
N PHE A 67 13.80 5.84 -6.22
CA PHE A 67 14.00 5.89 -4.78
C PHE A 67 13.80 4.51 -4.12
N PHE A 68 12.74 3.79 -4.51
CA PHE A 68 12.49 2.43 -4.03
C PHE A 68 13.67 1.51 -4.34
N GLN A 69 14.10 1.48 -5.60
CA GLN A 69 15.22 0.66 -6.08
C GLN A 69 16.54 1.00 -5.36
N LYS A 70 16.82 2.29 -5.15
CA LYS A 70 18.00 2.73 -4.39
C LYS A 70 17.92 2.31 -2.93
N SER A 71 16.74 2.39 -2.31
CA SER A 71 16.54 1.99 -0.92
C SER A 71 16.81 0.49 -0.76
N ILE A 72 16.19 -0.37 -1.57
CA ILE A 72 16.44 -1.82 -1.48
C ILE A 72 17.86 -2.22 -1.92
N ALA A 73 18.59 -1.36 -2.64
CA ALA A 73 19.99 -1.60 -2.99
C ALA A 73 20.97 -1.32 -1.83
N LEU A 74 20.51 -0.73 -0.72
CA LEU A 74 21.33 -0.51 0.48
C LEU A 74 21.47 -1.76 1.35
N ILE A 75 20.65 -2.78 1.13
CA ILE A 75 20.72 -4.06 1.84
C ILE A 75 21.44 -5.09 0.96
N ASP A 76 21.96 -6.15 1.58
CA ASP A 76 22.66 -7.23 0.87
C ASP A 76 21.74 -7.95 -0.12
N GLU A 77 22.35 -8.62 -1.10
CA GLU A 77 21.65 -9.25 -2.22
C GLU A 77 20.62 -10.30 -1.77
N GLU A 78 20.97 -11.14 -0.81
CA GLU A 78 20.08 -12.18 -0.26
C GLU A 78 18.85 -11.55 0.42
N SER A 79 19.08 -10.55 1.29
CA SER A 79 18.00 -9.83 1.96
C SER A 79 17.12 -9.04 1.00
N ARG A 80 17.70 -8.50 -0.07
CA ARG A 80 16.97 -7.81 -1.15
C ARG A 80 16.04 -8.77 -1.88
N GLU A 81 16.53 -9.93 -2.29
CA GLU A 81 15.70 -10.95 -2.93
C GLU A 81 14.59 -11.43 -1.98
N ALA A 82 14.92 -11.66 -0.71
CA ALA A 82 13.95 -12.04 0.31
C ALA A 82 12.84 -10.99 0.48
N TYR A 83 13.19 -9.71 0.54
CA TYR A 83 12.21 -8.62 0.59
C TYR A 83 11.31 -8.58 -0.64
N LEU A 84 11.87 -8.73 -1.85
CA LEU A 84 11.08 -8.69 -3.08
C LEU A 84 10.11 -9.86 -3.17
N THR A 85 10.51 -11.08 -2.78
CA THR A 85 9.61 -12.22 -2.67
C THR A 85 8.50 -11.95 -1.65
N ASP A 86 8.86 -11.45 -0.46
CA ASP A 86 7.88 -11.13 0.59
C ASP A 86 6.88 -10.08 0.10
N ALA A 87 7.35 -9.04 -0.59
CA ALA A 87 6.51 -7.96 -1.11
C ALA A 87 5.47 -8.49 -2.10
N GLU A 88 5.85 -9.39 -3.01
CA GLU A 88 4.92 -10.01 -3.95
C GLU A 88 3.88 -10.91 -3.26
N GLU A 89 4.28 -11.68 -2.25
CA GLU A 89 3.36 -12.49 -1.43
C GLU A 89 2.38 -11.59 -0.67
N CYS A 90 2.89 -10.56 -0.02
CA CYS A 90 2.09 -9.54 0.68
C CYS A 90 1.10 -8.85 -0.27
N ALA A 91 1.52 -8.49 -1.49
CA ALA A 91 0.67 -7.88 -2.50
C ALA A 91 -0.39 -8.85 -3.03
N SER A 92 -0.07 -10.14 -3.15
CA SER A 92 -1.02 -11.19 -3.53
C SER A 92 -2.14 -11.33 -2.48
N VAL A 93 -1.77 -11.36 -1.20
CA VAL A 93 -2.74 -11.40 -0.09
C VAL A 93 -3.63 -10.15 -0.09
N ARG A 94 -3.05 -8.94 -0.20
CA ARG A 94 -3.82 -7.69 -0.27
C ARG A 94 -4.79 -7.65 -1.44
N ARG A 95 -4.37 -8.09 -2.63
CA ARG A 95 -5.23 -8.17 -3.82
C ARG A 95 -6.39 -9.15 -3.63
N SER A 96 -6.12 -10.29 -2.98
CA SER A 96 -7.14 -11.30 -2.71
C SER A 96 -8.18 -10.76 -1.72
N GLN A 97 -7.73 -10.12 -0.64
CA GLN A 97 -8.62 -9.47 0.34
C GLN A 97 -9.47 -8.36 -0.28
N ALA A 98 -8.89 -7.50 -1.11
CA ALA A 98 -9.63 -6.44 -1.80
C ALA A 98 -10.71 -7.01 -2.73
N ARG A 99 -10.43 -8.15 -3.38
CA ARG A 99 -11.40 -8.86 -4.22
C ARG A 99 -12.52 -9.47 -3.38
N ASP A 100 -12.19 -10.11 -2.26
CA ASP A 100 -13.18 -10.73 -1.38
C ASP A 100 -14.15 -9.67 -0.83
N THR A 101 -13.65 -8.51 -0.39
CA THR A 101 -14.50 -7.38 0.03
C THR A 101 -15.37 -6.85 -1.11
N SER A 102 -14.85 -6.79 -2.34
CA SER A 102 -15.63 -6.41 -3.52
C SER A 102 -16.75 -7.42 -3.82
N GLU A 103 -16.48 -8.72 -3.73
CA GLU A 103 -17.48 -9.76 -3.97
C GLU A 103 -18.51 -9.82 -2.84
N GLU A 104 -18.10 -9.61 -1.59
CA GLU A 104 -19.02 -9.48 -0.44
C GLU A 104 -19.93 -8.26 -0.60
N ALA A 105 -19.40 -7.11 -1.01
CA ALA A 105 -20.19 -5.91 -1.29
C ALA A 105 -21.22 -6.15 -2.42
N LYS A 106 -20.84 -6.88 -3.48
CA LYS A 106 -21.76 -7.27 -4.55
C LYS A 106 -22.85 -8.24 -4.07
N ARG A 107 -22.50 -9.23 -3.24
CA ARG A 107 -23.47 -10.17 -2.64
C ARG A 107 -24.47 -9.44 -1.75
N SER A 108 -23.99 -8.51 -0.93
CA SER A 108 -24.84 -7.69 -0.06
C SER A 108 -25.78 -6.78 -0.86
N GLN A 109 -25.34 -6.21 -2.00
CA GLN A 109 -26.24 -5.50 -2.91
C GLN A 109 -27.25 -6.42 -3.61
N GLY A 110 -26.89 -7.67 -3.92
CA GLY A 110 -27.77 -8.65 -4.55
C GLY A 110 -28.91 -9.14 -3.64
N GLU A 111 -28.67 -9.25 -2.33
CA GLU A 111 -29.70 -9.67 -1.36
C GLU A 111 -30.72 -8.58 -1.05
N ALA A 112 -30.39 -7.30 -1.28
CA ALA A 112 -31.32 -6.20 -1.06
C ALA A 112 -32.41 -6.06 -2.15
N SER A 113 -32.35 -6.83 -3.25
CA SER A 113 -33.24 -6.62 -4.41
C SER A 113 -34.45 -7.55 -4.49
N THR A 114 -34.81 -8.27 -3.41
CA THR A 114 -36.03 -9.09 -3.37
C THR A 114 -36.89 -8.84 -2.13
N SER A 115 -37.08 -7.58 -1.74
CA SER A 115 -38.19 -7.26 -0.84
C SER A 115 -38.58 -5.79 -0.95
N HIS A 116 -39.52 -5.49 -1.86
CA HIS A 116 -40.74 -4.76 -1.50
C HIS A 116 -41.64 -4.69 -2.73
N LYS A 117 -42.59 -5.62 -2.76
CA LYS A 117 -43.90 -5.42 -3.37
C LYS A 117 -44.46 -4.09 -2.81
N CYS A 118 -44.50 -3.04 -3.62
CA CYS A 118 -45.54 -2.03 -3.47
C CYS A 118 -46.48 -2.25 -4.65
N GLU A 119 -47.56 -2.99 -4.38
CA GLU A 119 -48.71 -3.03 -5.27
C GLU A 119 -49.20 -1.59 -5.52
N PRO A 120 -49.42 -1.20 -6.78
CA PRO A 120 -49.89 0.13 -7.11
C PRO A 120 -51.39 0.20 -6.85
N ASN A 121 -51.79 0.54 -5.62
CA ASN A 121 -53.15 1.02 -5.37
C ASN A 121 -53.27 1.79 -4.06
N CYS A 122 -53.14 3.11 -4.15
CA CYS A 122 -53.80 4.04 -3.23
C CYS A 122 -54.31 5.23 -4.04
N ASN A 123 -55.38 5.00 -4.80
CA ASN A 123 -56.29 6.06 -5.25
C ASN A 123 -56.83 6.81 -4.02
N LYS A 124 -56.79 8.15 -4.06
CA LYS A 124 -57.82 9.10 -3.58
C LYS A 124 -57.24 10.52 -3.62
N HIS A 125 -57.60 11.31 -4.63
CA HIS A 125 -58.30 12.60 -4.55
C HIS A 125 -58.51 13.14 -5.96
#